data_AF-A0A7X9C2F5-F1
#
_entry.id   AF-A0A7X9C2F5-F1
#
_cell.length_a   1.000
_cell.length_b   1.000
_cell.length_c   1.000
_cell.angle_alpha   90.00
_cell.angle_beta   90.00
_cell.angle_gamma   90.00
#
_symmetry.space_group_name_H-M   'P 1'
#
loop_
_entity.id
_entity.type
_entity.pdbx_description
1 polymer ?
#
loop_
_entity_poly.entity_id
_entity_poly.type
_entity_poly.pdbx_seq_one_letter_code
_entity_poly.pdbx_strand_id
1 'polypeptide(L)'
;VDPNAYFLRNLGAINNTIVHECVHWDKHRKAFELERLYNSSASRIRCQVVGGIKDINKDATDWMERQANALTPRIQMPLSTFKAKAFEFIKQYKRELDTSEIIDVIEPVIEALATFFCVSRTAAKIRMIDAGYEEALGAFIYIDGNYVKPHRFKKGALEKNQTFSIGVVDAIIEKMLNPQLSSILENGDYQFIDSHFVLNDPKYLTQNLFGQRILTDYARTHMEECCLIFDLSVKSECREKYYSECFLNRDLSSNIIFEAKFADTNEENTNQSEMIKKYNKDLLDVARSLPMSFSGTVDALIKWSEMTEEDLAWESQLSEKTIQRLRNDEPNNVTIETIVQLCIGMKLPPVLSSYLVKSSGNSFMMTEQHMMYQFLLNCCYTKSLDECNEMLVAQNLKMLGKKNRSREIA
;
A
#
# COMPACT_ATOMS: atom_id res chain seq x y z
N VAL A 1 -17.47 -27.07 21.84
CA VAL A 1 -16.31 -26.17 21.65
C VAL A 1 -15.21 -26.60 22.62
N ASP A 2 -13.96 -26.73 22.16
CA ASP A 2 -12.82 -27.10 23.02
C ASP A 2 -12.53 -26.00 24.07
N PRO A 3 -12.57 -26.30 25.37
CA PRO A 3 -12.32 -25.33 26.44
C PRO A 3 -10.90 -24.72 26.43
N ASN A 4 -9.90 -25.43 25.91
CA ASN A 4 -8.52 -24.94 25.89
C ASN A 4 -8.26 -23.98 24.71
N ALA A 5 -9.10 -24.02 23.67
CA ALA A 5 -9.09 -23.04 22.58
C ALA A 5 -9.84 -21.73 22.92
N TYR A 6 -10.59 -21.72 24.03
CA TYR A 6 -11.41 -20.59 24.49
C TYR A 6 -10.56 -19.41 24.99
N PHE A 7 -9.41 -19.68 25.63
CA PHE A 7 -8.58 -18.65 26.26
C PHE A 7 -7.68 -17.89 25.27
N LEU A 8 -7.47 -18.43 24.06
CA LEU A 8 -6.55 -17.89 23.04
C LEU A 8 -7.26 -17.18 21.88
N ARG A 9 -8.61 -17.14 21.87
CA ARG A 9 -9.41 -16.60 20.76
C ARG A 9 -10.17 -15.36 21.21
N ASN A 10 -10.21 -14.33 20.36
CA ASN A 10 -11.01 -13.13 20.63
C ASN A 10 -12.52 -13.47 20.71
N LEU A 11 -13.31 -12.65 21.43
CA LEU A 11 -14.75 -12.86 21.65
C LEU A 11 -15.53 -13.04 20.33
N GLY A 12 -15.15 -12.32 19.28
CA GLY A 12 -15.73 -12.45 17.95
C GLY A 12 -15.53 -13.84 17.33
N ALA A 13 -14.34 -14.44 17.47
CA ALA A 13 -14.06 -15.80 17.00
C ALA A 13 -14.87 -16.86 17.77
N ILE A 14 -15.15 -16.63 19.06
CA ILE A 14 -15.98 -17.54 19.87
C ILE A 14 -17.43 -17.52 19.37
N ASN A 15 -18.02 -16.32 19.25
CA ASN A 15 -19.39 -16.17 18.75
C ASN A 15 -19.53 -16.76 17.34
N ASN A 16 -18.54 -16.52 16.49
CA ASN A 16 -18.49 -17.08 15.13
C ASN A 16 -18.48 -18.62 15.16
N THR A 17 -17.62 -19.22 15.98
CA THR A 17 -17.58 -20.67 16.16
C THR A 17 -18.92 -21.22 16.65
N ILE A 18 -19.57 -20.58 17.62
CA ILE A 18 -20.87 -21.04 18.14
C ILE A 18 -21.92 -21.06 17.02
N VAL A 19 -22.05 -19.97 16.27
CA VAL A 19 -23.03 -19.89 15.19
C VAL A 19 -22.70 -20.86 14.06
N HIS A 20 -21.42 -21.05 13.74
CA HIS A 20 -20.93 -22.05 12.78
C HIS A 20 -21.38 -23.47 13.15
N GLU A 21 -21.16 -23.87 14.40
CA GLU A 21 -21.62 -25.16 14.91
C GLU A 21 -23.15 -25.28 14.93
N CYS A 22 -23.88 -24.19 15.19
CA CYS A 22 -25.34 -24.18 15.06
C CYS A 22 -25.80 -24.45 13.61
N VAL A 23 -25.08 -23.93 12.60
CA VAL A 23 -25.36 -24.23 11.20
C VAL A 23 -25.13 -25.72 10.90
N HIS A 24 -24.02 -26.30 11.39
CA HIS A 24 -23.79 -27.74 11.26
C HIS A 24 -24.90 -28.56 11.91
N TRP A 25 -25.35 -28.16 13.10
CA TRP A 25 -26.45 -28.82 13.78
C TRP A 25 -27.76 -28.76 12.99
N ASP A 26 -28.14 -27.57 12.50
CA ASP A 26 -29.41 -27.39 11.77
C ASP A 26 -29.40 -28.07 10.39
N LYS A 27 -28.33 -27.85 9.61
CA LYS A 27 -28.26 -28.24 8.19
C LYS A 27 -27.57 -29.59 7.95
N HIS A 28 -26.59 -29.95 8.76
CA HIS A 28 -25.67 -31.05 8.45
C HIS A 28 -25.83 -32.28 9.36
N ARG A 29 -26.59 -32.20 10.45
CA ARG A 29 -26.75 -33.30 11.43
C ARG A 29 -27.08 -34.66 10.81
N LYS A 30 -27.96 -34.70 9.80
CA LYS A 30 -28.41 -35.97 9.18
C LYS A 30 -27.27 -36.64 8.40
N ALA A 31 -26.44 -35.85 7.73
CA ALA A 31 -25.28 -36.35 6.99
C ALA A 31 -24.25 -36.95 7.96
N PHE A 32 -23.99 -36.27 9.08
CA PHE A 32 -23.10 -36.78 10.11
C PHE A 32 -23.64 -38.05 10.79
N GLU A 33 -24.94 -38.11 11.12
CA GLU A 33 -25.53 -39.33 11.67
C GLU A 33 -25.47 -40.51 10.68
N LEU A 34 -25.63 -40.26 9.38
CA LEU A 34 -25.44 -41.28 8.35
C LEU A 34 -24.00 -41.79 8.32
N GLU A 35 -22.99 -40.92 8.39
CA GLU A 35 -21.59 -41.32 8.45
C GLU A 35 -21.30 -42.20 9.67
N ARG A 36 -21.87 -41.85 10.83
CA ARG A 36 -21.71 -42.61 12.09
C ARG A 36 -22.27 -44.02 12.02
N LEU A 37 -23.29 -44.27 11.19
CA LEU A 37 -23.84 -45.61 10.99
C LEU A 37 -22.86 -46.55 10.26
N TYR A 38 -22.05 -46.01 9.35
CA TYR A 38 -21.09 -46.78 8.55
C TYR A 38 -19.66 -46.73 9.09
N ASN A 39 -19.36 -45.79 9.99
CA ASN A 39 -18.05 -45.62 10.60
C ASN A 39 -18.15 -45.41 12.11
N SER A 40 -18.01 -46.49 12.88
CA SER A 40 -18.09 -46.49 14.34
C SER A 40 -16.96 -45.71 15.05
N SER A 41 -15.92 -45.31 14.31
CA SER A 41 -14.84 -44.44 14.82
C SER A 41 -15.12 -42.93 14.67
N ALA A 42 -16.19 -42.56 13.95
CA ALA A 42 -16.65 -41.18 13.80
C ALA A 42 -17.39 -40.73 15.08
N SER A 43 -16.62 -40.35 16.10
CA SER A 43 -17.18 -40.05 17.44
C SER A 43 -17.62 -38.60 17.66
N ARG A 44 -17.29 -37.68 16.74
CA ARG A 44 -17.58 -36.23 16.84
C ARG A 44 -17.76 -35.62 15.44
N ILE A 45 -18.54 -34.54 15.34
CA ILE A 45 -18.35 -33.54 14.27
C ILE A 45 -16.93 -33.02 14.45
N ARG A 46 -15.94 -33.66 13.81
CA ARG A 46 -14.55 -33.22 13.89
C ARG A 46 -14.40 -32.04 12.94
N CYS A 47 -14.86 -30.88 13.39
CA CYS A 47 -14.36 -29.64 12.84
C CYS A 47 -12.89 -29.55 13.29
N GLN A 48 -11.94 -29.79 12.38
CA GLN A 48 -10.53 -29.66 12.72
C GLN A 48 -10.26 -28.17 12.90
N VAL A 49 -10.07 -27.73 14.15
CA VAL A 49 -9.91 -26.32 14.54
C VAL A 49 -8.54 -25.74 14.10
N VAL A 50 -7.88 -26.36 13.12
CA VAL A 50 -6.61 -25.92 12.54
C VAL A 50 -6.93 -25.19 11.24
N GLY A 51 -6.66 -23.88 11.21
CA GLY A 51 -6.62 -23.14 9.95
C GLY A 51 -5.51 -23.70 9.07
N GLY A 52 -5.86 -24.64 8.20
CA GLY A 52 -4.93 -25.32 7.30
C GLY A 52 -5.67 -26.36 6.44
N ILE A 53 -5.43 -26.33 5.13
CA ILE A 53 -6.14 -27.11 4.11
C ILE A 53 -5.50 -28.48 3.95
N LYS A 54 -6.31 -29.55 3.89
CA LYS A 54 -5.89 -30.87 3.41
C LYS A 54 -6.26 -31.10 1.94
N ASP A 55 -5.55 -32.01 1.31
CA ASP A 55 -5.57 -32.35 -0.11
C ASP A 55 -6.93 -32.68 -0.71
N ILE A 56 -6.98 -32.42 -2.02
CA ILE A 56 -8.08 -32.62 -2.96
C ILE A 56 -8.77 -33.97 -2.71
N ASN A 57 -9.86 -33.92 -1.97
CA ASN A 57 -11.03 -34.75 -2.20
C ASN A 57 -12.23 -33.80 -2.14
N LYS A 58 -13.07 -33.79 -3.18
CA LYS A 58 -14.36 -33.10 -3.18
C LYS A 58 -15.31 -33.88 -2.26
N ASP A 59 -15.01 -33.90 -0.96
CA ASP A 59 -15.76 -34.67 0.02
C ASP A 59 -16.99 -33.88 0.48
N ALA A 60 -18.06 -34.57 0.84
CA ALA A 60 -19.30 -33.93 1.31
C ALA A 60 -19.03 -33.01 2.52
N THR A 61 -18.04 -33.37 3.34
CA THR A 61 -17.56 -32.61 4.49
C THR A 61 -17.02 -31.22 4.11
N ASP A 62 -16.24 -31.11 3.04
CA ASP A 62 -15.73 -29.82 2.55
C ASP A 62 -16.86 -28.89 2.11
N TRP A 63 -17.91 -29.44 1.49
CA TRP A 63 -19.07 -28.66 1.08
C TRP A 63 -19.86 -28.17 2.30
N MET A 64 -20.05 -29.01 3.31
CA MET A 64 -20.74 -28.65 4.56
C MET A 64 -19.99 -27.55 5.31
N GLU A 65 -18.66 -27.64 5.43
CA GLU A 65 -17.85 -26.58 6.05
C GLU A 65 -17.95 -25.27 5.27
N ARG A 66 -17.94 -25.30 3.93
CA ARG A 66 -18.16 -24.09 3.12
C ARG A 66 -19.54 -23.48 3.34
N GLN A 67 -20.58 -24.33 3.40
CA GLN A 67 -21.93 -23.85 3.65
C GLN A 67 -22.03 -23.19 5.04
N ALA A 68 -21.44 -23.80 6.07
CA ALA A 68 -21.40 -23.23 7.41
C ALA A 68 -20.65 -21.90 7.44
N ASN A 69 -19.43 -21.85 6.89
CA ASN A 69 -18.64 -20.63 6.80
C ASN A 69 -19.38 -19.49 6.06
N ALA A 70 -20.12 -19.81 4.99
CA ALA A 70 -20.89 -18.81 4.25
C ALA A 70 -22.14 -18.32 5.01
N LEU A 71 -22.81 -19.16 5.78
CA LEU A 71 -24.04 -18.79 6.50
C LEU A 71 -23.77 -18.06 7.81
N THR A 72 -22.74 -18.45 8.56
CA THR A 72 -22.37 -17.90 9.87
C THR A 72 -22.36 -16.37 9.93
N PRO A 73 -21.60 -15.64 9.09
CA PRO A 73 -21.56 -14.17 9.16
C PRO A 73 -22.90 -13.53 8.80
N ARG A 74 -23.71 -14.18 7.94
CA ARG A 74 -25.03 -13.68 7.51
C ARG A 74 -26.10 -13.86 8.58
N ILE A 75 -25.97 -14.89 9.43
CA ILE A 75 -26.80 -15.09 10.61
C ILE A 75 -26.42 -14.12 11.71
N GLN A 76 -25.12 -13.94 11.97
CA GLN A 76 -24.62 -12.99 12.97
C GLN A 76 -24.96 -11.54 12.64
N MET A 77 -24.90 -11.19 11.35
CA MET A 77 -25.16 -9.84 10.86
C MET A 77 -26.28 -9.85 9.80
N PRO A 78 -27.55 -10.02 10.19
CA PRO A 78 -28.68 -10.04 9.24
C PRO A 78 -28.72 -8.76 8.39
N LEU A 79 -28.93 -8.89 7.08
CA LEU A 79 -28.71 -7.80 6.12
C LEU A 79 -29.52 -6.53 6.42
N SER A 80 -30.80 -6.69 6.74
CA SER A 80 -31.70 -5.57 7.05
C SER A 80 -31.27 -4.83 8.30
N THR A 81 -31.02 -5.55 9.40
CA THR A 81 -30.53 -4.99 10.66
C THR A 81 -29.17 -4.33 10.49
N PHE A 82 -28.26 -4.97 9.74
CA PHE A 82 -26.93 -4.45 9.47
C PHE A 82 -27.00 -3.13 8.71
N LYS A 83 -27.78 -3.03 7.63
CA LYS A 83 -27.96 -1.78 6.88
C LYS A 83 -28.57 -0.67 7.72
N ALA A 84 -29.57 -0.99 8.55
CA ALA A 84 -30.18 -0.02 9.44
C ALA A 84 -29.16 0.56 10.44
N LYS A 85 -28.35 -0.31 11.06
CA LYS A 85 -27.30 0.10 12.00
C LYS A 85 -26.14 0.82 11.33
N ALA A 86 -25.71 0.37 10.16
CA ALA A 86 -24.68 1.07 9.38
C ALA A 86 -25.13 2.49 9.04
N PHE A 87 -26.37 2.67 8.57
CA PHE A 87 -26.92 4.00 8.30
C PHE A 87 -26.99 4.89 9.55
N GLU A 88 -27.41 4.33 10.69
CA GLU A 88 -27.44 5.02 11.99
C GLU A 88 -26.05 5.53 12.38
N PHE A 89 -25.04 4.65 12.38
CA PHE A 89 -23.67 5.02 12.76
C PHE A 89 -23.01 5.97 11.76
N ILE A 90 -23.19 5.77 10.45
CA ILE A 90 -22.67 6.71 9.43
C ILE A 90 -23.25 8.10 9.66
N LYS A 91 -24.57 8.21 9.90
CA LYS A 91 -25.23 9.49 10.15
C LYS A 91 -24.76 10.14 11.45
N GLN A 92 -24.52 9.34 12.49
CA GLN A 92 -23.98 9.81 13.75
C GLN A 92 -22.57 10.38 13.57
N TYR A 93 -21.62 9.58 13.07
CA TYR A 93 -20.23 10.00 12.95
C TYR A 93 -20.01 11.15 11.96
N LYS A 94 -20.80 11.23 10.86
CA LYS A 94 -20.75 12.40 9.97
C LYS A 94 -21.12 13.71 10.67
N ARG A 95 -22.06 13.66 11.63
CA ARG A 95 -22.45 14.83 12.42
C ARG A 95 -21.41 15.18 13.48
N GLU A 96 -20.82 14.17 14.12
CA GLU A 96 -19.80 14.36 15.15
C GLU A 96 -18.50 14.91 14.58
N LEU A 97 -18.12 14.46 13.38
CA LEU A 97 -16.88 14.86 12.70
C LEU A 97 -17.07 15.99 11.67
N ASP A 98 -18.29 16.51 11.52
CA ASP A 98 -18.65 17.57 10.56
C ASP A 98 -18.12 17.33 9.14
N THR A 99 -18.34 16.12 8.61
CA THR A 99 -17.87 15.70 7.28
C THR A 99 -19.01 15.16 6.41
N SER A 100 -18.97 15.48 5.12
CA SER A 100 -19.85 14.89 4.11
C SER A 100 -19.34 13.53 3.61
N GLU A 101 -18.05 13.26 3.77
CA GLU A 101 -17.39 12.13 3.14
C GLU A 101 -17.48 10.86 4.00
N ILE A 102 -17.84 9.74 3.37
CA ILE A 102 -17.96 8.47 4.09
C ILE A 102 -16.59 7.90 4.51
N ILE A 103 -15.54 8.16 3.73
CA ILE A 103 -14.19 7.65 4.00
C ILE A 103 -13.60 8.21 5.31
N ASP A 104 -14.07 9.37 5.77
CA ASP A 104 -13.62 9.96 7.03
C ASP A 104 -14.28 9.33 8.26
N VAL A 105 -15.39 8.61 8.05
CA VAL A 105 -16.17 7.97 9.12
C VAL A 105 -16.23 6.45 9.00
N ILE A 106 -15.71 5.87 7.91
CA ILE A 106 -15.90 4.46 7.59
C ILE A 106 -15.28 3.53 8.64
N GLU A 107 -14.13 3.91 9.18
CA GLU A 107 -13.41 3.14 10.20
C GLU A 107 -14.13 3.11 11.54
N PRO A 108 -14.50 4.24 12.17
CA PRO A 108 -15.27 4.20 13.41
C PRO A 108 -16.66 3.57 13.22
N VAL A 109 -17.26 3.65 12.03
CA VAL A 109 -18.49 2.91 11.69
C VAL A 109 -18.27 1.40 11.73
N ILE A 110 -17.19 0.90 11.10
CA ILE A 110 -16.86 -0.53 11.10
C ILE A 110 -16.60 -1.02 12.53
N GLU A 111 -15.90 -0.23 13.35
CA GLU A 111 -15.67 -0.58 14.76
C GLU A 111 -16.98 -0.63 15.55
N ALA A 112 -17.84 0.38 15.41
CA ALA A 112 -19.15 0.40 16.07
C ALA A 112 -20.03 -0.79 15.66
N LEU A 113 -20.01 -1.17 14.38
CA LEU A 113 -20.71 -2.36 13.88
C LEU A 113 -20.12 -3.65 14.46
N ALA A 114 -18.79 -3.76 14.52
CA ALA A 114 -18.11 -4.91 15.10
C ALA A 114 -18.48 -5.08 16.58
N THR A 115 -18.52 -3.99 17.34
CA THR A 115 -18.97 -3.97 18.73
C THR A 115 -20.45 -4.33 18.85
N PHE A 116 -21.33 -3.72 18.05
CA PHE A 116 -22.78 -3.97 18.11
C PHE A 116 -23.15 -5.43 17.81
N PHE A 117 -22.51 -6.04 16.81
CA PHE A 117 -22.74 -7.44 16.43
C PHE A 117 -21.85 -8.44 17.17
N CYS A 118 -20.95 -7.97 18.04
CA CYS A 118 -19.97 -8.79 18.76
C CYS A 118 -19.15 -9.71 17.83
N VAL A 119 -18.69 -9.16 16.71
CA VAL A 119 -17.86 -9.83 15.69
C VAL A 119 -16.47 -9.19 15.60
N SER A 120 -15.55 -9.77 14.85
CA SER A 120 -14.27 -9.12 14.56
C SER A 120 -14.46 -7.90 13.65
N ARG A 121 -13.55 -6.92 13.75
CA ARG A 121 -13.45 -5.77 12.83
C ARG A 121 -13.49 -6.22 11.37
N THR A 122 -12.69 -7.25 11.05
CA THR A 122 -12.62 -7.86 9.72
C THR A 122 -13.97 -8.39 9.25
N ALA A 123 -14.71 -9.11 10.10
CA ALA A 123 -16.03 -9.63 9.73
C ALA A 123 -17.03 -8.49 9.47
N ALA A 124 -17.01 -7.43 10.28
CA ALA A 124 -17.84 -6.24 10.06
C ALA A 124 -17.46 -5.50 8.75
N LYS A 125 -16.17 -5.37 8.46
CA LYS A 125 -15.66 -4.79 7.19
C LYS A 125 -16.13 -5.60 5.97
N ILE A 126 -15.96 -6.93 5.99
CA ILE A 126 -16.45 -7.81 4.93
C ILE A 126 -17.97 -7.65 4.78
N ARG A 127 -18.71 -7.55 5.89
CA ARG A 127 -20.16 -7.38 5.87
C ARG A 127 -20.61 -6.03 5.31
N MET A 128 -19.86 -4.95 5.55
CA MET A 128 -20.07 -3.64 4.91
C MET A 128 -20.00 -3.76 3.38
N ILE A 129 -18.97 -4.43 2.87
CA ILE A 129 -18.77 -4.64 1.43
C ILE A 129 -19.92 -5.48 0.86
N ASP A 130 -20.26 -6.59 1.51
CA ASP A 130 -21.41 -7.46 1.18
C ASP A 130 -22.74 -6.70 1.14
N ALA A 131 -22.90 -5.68 1.99
CA ALA A 131 -24.11 -4.85 2.05
C ALA A 131 -24.14 -3.75 0.98
N GLY A 132 -23.04 -3.53 0.26
CA GLY A 132 -22.90 -2.57 -0.84
C GLY A 132 -22.15 -1.28 -0.47
N TYR A 133 -21.48 -1.22 0.68
CA TYR A 133 -20.62 -0.10 1.07
C TYR A 133 -19.19 -0.37 0.60
N GLU A 134 -18.90 -0.10 -0.67
CA GLU A 134 -17.60 -0.38 -1.30
C GLU A 134 -16.46 0.48 -0.73
N GLU A 135 -16.77 1.61 -0.10
CA GLU A 135 -15.77 2.46 0.55
C GLU A 135 -15.06 1.76 1.72
N ALA A 136 -15.66 0.69 2.26
CA ALA A 136 -15.00 -0.17 3.22
C ALA A 136 -13.79 -0.92 2.63
N LEU A 137 -13.66 -1.03 1.31
CA LEU A 137 -12.49 -1.64 0.66
C LEU A 137 -11.20 -0.89 1.02
N GLY A 138 -11.24 0.44 1.01
CA GLY A 138 -10.09 1.31 1.30
C GLY A 138 -9.81 1.52 2.80
N ALA A 139 -10.57 0.91 3.72
CA ALA A 139 -10.44 1.11 5.16
C ALA A 139 -9.51 0.06 5.82
N PHE A 140 -8.81 0.41 6.90
CA PHE A 140 -7.91 -0.48 7.64
C PHE A 140 -6.93 -1.25 6.74
N ILE A 141 -6.29 -0.54 5.80
CA ILE A 141 -5.25 -1.11 4.95
C ILE A 141 -3.90 -0.87 5.63
N TYR A 142 -3.14 -1.95 5.80
CA TYR A 142 -1.76 -1.91 6.26
C TYR A 142 -0.87 -2.59 5.24
N ILE A 143 0.22 -1.92 4.86
CA ILE A 143 1.17 -2.38 3.84
C ILE A 143 2.57 -2.15 4.39
N ASP A 144 3.38 -3.19 4.39
CA ASP A 144 4.73 -3.18 4.98
C ASP A 144 4.74 -2.65 6.43
N GLY A 145 3.68 -2.95 7.20
CA GLY A 145 3.48 -2.49 8.57
C GLY A 145 3.01 -1.03 8.72
N ASN A 146 2.87 -0.29 7.63
CA ASN A 146 2.42 1.09 7.62
C ASN A 146 0.92 1.18 7.33
N TYR A 147 0.24 2.07 8.06
CA TYR A 147 -1.18 2.35 7.86
C TYR A 147 -1.38 3.26 6.64
N VAL A 148 -2.31 2.87 5.76
CA VAL A 148 -2.72 3.63 4.59
C VAL A 148 -4.04 4.31 4.87
N LYS A 149 -4.15 5.60 4.56
CA LYS A 149 -5.36 6.36 4.86
C LYS A 149 -6.58 5.83 4.10
N PRO A 150 -7.79 5.94 4.68
CA PRO A 150 -9.00 5.47 4.02
C PRO A 150 -9.24 6.23 2.73
N HIS A 151 -9.54 5.50 1.67
CA HIS A 151 -9.80 6.06 0.36
C HIS A 151 -10.95 5.31 -0.31
N ARG A 152 -11.55 5.93 -1.32
CA ARG A 152 -12.56 5.30 -2.17
C ARG A 152 -12.26 5.57 -3.63
N PHE A 153 -12.96 4.83 -4.46
CA PHE A 153 -12.89 4.93 -5.90
C PHE A 153 -14.27 4.67 -6.50
N LYS A 154 -14.44 5.00 -7.76
CA LYS A 154 -15.65 4.71 -8.51
C LYS A 154 -15.97 3.22 -8.48
N LYS A 155 -17.25 2.91 -8.27
CA LYS A 155 -17.78 1.54 -8.30
C LYS A 155 -17.40 0.83 -9.60
N GLY A 156 -16.80 -0.35 -9.47
CA GLY A 156 -16.33 -1.15 -10.60
C GLY A 156 -14.99 -0.71 -11.21
N ALA A 157 -14.26 0.22 -10.58
CA ALA A 157 -12.92 0.61 -11.04
C ALA A 157 -11.86 -0.47 -10.78
N LEU A 158 -12.09 -1.37 -9.82
CA LEU A 158 -11.20 -2.49 -9.52
C LEU A 158 -11.93 -3.83 -9.67
N GLU A 159 -11.22 -4.83 -10.17
CA GLU A 159 -11.60 -6.23 -10.03
C GLU A 159 -11.37 -6.74 -8.61
N LYS A 160 -11.88 -7.94 -8.29
CA LYS A 160 -11.87 -8.49 -6.91
C LYS A 160 -10.47 -8.72 -6.34
N ASN A 161 -9.49 -8.97 -7.21
CA ASN A 161 -8.09 -9.20 -6.86
C ASN A 161 -7.22 -7.98 -7.16
N GLN A 162 -7.80 -6.81 -7.43
CA GLN A 162 -7.02 -5.61 -7.76
C GLN A 162 -6.96 -4.62 -6.60
N THR A 163 -5.95 -3.77 -6.64
CA THR A 163 -5.68 -2.74 -5.64
C THR A 163 -4.98 -1.55 -6.28
N PHE A 164 -5.16 -0.35 -5.72
CA PHE A 164 -4.30 0.79 -6.02
C PHE A 164 -3.03 0.81 -5.17
N SER A 165 -3.05 0.13 -4.02
CA SER A 165 -1.99 0.19 -3.02
C SER A 165 -0.98 -0.95 -3.14
N ILE A 166 0.31 -0.63 -3.16
CA ILE A 166 1.45 -1.55 -3.32
C ILE A 166 2.53 -1.24 -2.28
N GLY A 167 3.21 -2.30 -1.79
CA GLY A 167 4.33 -2.17 -0.85
C GLY A 167 5.59 -1.65 -1.51
N VAL A 168 6.53 -1.13 -0.72
CA VAL A 168 7.81 -0.59 -1.21
C VAL A 168 8.63 -1.67 -1.90
N VAL A 169 8.70 -2.87 -1.31
CA VAL A 169 9.46 -3.99 -1.88
C VAL A 169 8.89 -4.41 -3.22
N ASP A 170 7.59 -4.67 -3.27
CA ASP A 170 6.89 -5.05 -4.50
C ASP A 170 6.99 -3.92 -5.55
N ALA A 171 6.88 -2.65 -5.16
CA ALA A 171 7.04 -1.51 -6.06
C ALA A 171 8.43 -1.43 -6.70
N ILE A 172 9.49 -1.72 -5.94
CA ILE A 172 10.87 -1.79 -6.46
C ILE A 172 11.00 -2.97 -7.43
N ILE A 173 10.51 -4.15 -7.04
CA ILE A 173 10.57 -5.37 -7.87
C ILE A 173 9.82 -5.14 -9.19
N GLU A 174 8.58 -4.64 -9.13
CA GLU A 174 7.75 -4.39 -10.32
C GLU A 174 8.37 -3.33 -11.22
N LYS A 175 8.89 -2.23 -10.66
CA LYS A 175 9.60 -1.21 -11.45
C LYS A 175 10.78 -1.81 -12.21
N MET A 176 11.48 -2.78 -11.63
CA MET A 176 12.66 -3.38 -12.24
C MET A 176 12.35 -4.46 -13.27
N LEU A 177 11.33 -5.27 -13.00
CA LEU A 177 11.01 -6.45 -13.81
C LEU A 177 9.98 -6.15 -14.89
N ASN A 178 9.14 -5.12 -14.72
CA ASN A 178 8.11 -4.75 -15.67
C ASN A 178 8.53 -3.53 -16.52
N PRO A 179 8.83 -3.71 -17.82
CA PRO A 179 9.28 -2.62 -18.70
C PRO A 179 8.23 -1.53 -18.91
N GLN A 180 6.93 -1.87 -18.86
CA GLN A 180 5.85 -0.90 -19.02
C GLN A 180 5.77 0.01 -17.80
N LEU A 181 5.84 -0.56 -16.59
CA LEU A 181 5.87 0.25 -15.37
C LEU A 181 7.14 1.10 -15.31
N SER A 182 8.32 0.54 -15.66
CA SER A 182 9.57 1.31 -15.68
C SER A 182 9.45 2.56 -16.55
N SER A 183 8.94 2.43 -17.77
CA SER A 183 8.84 3.56 -18.71
C SER A 183 7.87 4.65 -18.23
N ILE A 184 6.76 4.27 -17.58
CA ILE A 184 5.80 5.21 -16.99
C ILE A 184 6.42 5.98 -15.82
N LEU A 185 7.27 5.33 -15.01
CA LEU A 185 7.88 5.93 -13.82
C LEU A 185 9.17 6.72 -14.13
N GLU A 186 9.77 6.55 -15.31
CA GLU A 186 11.07 7.15 -15.66
C GLU A 186 11.06 8.68 -15.71
N ASN A 187 9.95 9.29 -16.13
CA ASN A 187 9.86 10.74 -16.30
C ASN A 187 9.44 11.49 -15.03
N GLY A 188 9.01 10.77 -13.98
CA GLY A 188 8.47 11.36 -12.76
C GLY A 188 7.02 11.82 -12.87
N ASP A 189 6.29 11.23 -13.82
CA ASP A 189 4.85 11.44 -14.04
C ASP A 189 4.02 10.90 -12.86
N TYR A 190 4.55 9.93 -12.12
CA TYR A 190 3.94 9.37 -10.91
C TYR A 190 4.88 9.48 -9.71
N GLN A 191 4.30 9.73 -8.54
CA GLN A 191 5.00 9.74 -7.25
C GLN A 191 4.47 8.63 -6.34
N PHE A 192 5.36 8.06 -5.54
CA PHE A 192 5.02 7.05 -4.55
C PHE A 192 4.61 7.70 -3.23
N ILE A 193 3.30 7.80 -2.97
CA ILE A 193 2.71 8.49 -1.82
C ILE A 193 1.72 7.55 -1.12
N ASP A 194 1.88 7.37 0.20
CA ASP A 194 0.98 6.57 1.04
C ASP A 194 0.73 5.15 0.49
N SER A 195 1.79 4.48 0.01
CA SER A 195 1.74 3.17 -0.66
C SER A 195 0.97 3.13 -2.00
N HIS A 196 0.87 4.25 -2.71
CA HIS A 196 0.27 4.33 -4.04
C HIS A 196 1.20 5.02 -5.03
N PHE A 197 1.17 4.61 -6.30
CA PHE A 197 1.71 5.43 -7.38
C PHE A 197 0.63 6.39 -7.86
N VAL A 198 0.83 7.69 -7.64
CA VAL A 198 -0.17 8.74 -7.88
C VAL A 198 0.37 9.73 -8.89
N LEU A 199 -0.46 10.11 -9.85
CA LEU A 199 -0.11 11.09 -10.87
C LEU A 199 0.37 12.40 -10.23
N ASN A 200 1.51 12.90 -10.72
CA ASN A 200 2.15 14.11 -10.23
C ASN A 200 1.45 15.38 -10.75
N ASP A 201 0.24 15.62 -10.26
CA ASP A 201 -0.54 16.80 -10.59
C ASP A 201 -1.07 17.48 -9.30
N PRO A 202 -1.08 18.82 -9.21
CA PRO A 202 -1.62 19.55 -8.05
C PRO A 202 -3.08 19.23 -7.72
N LYS A 203 -3.87 18.71 -8.66
CA LYS A 203 -5.23 18.21 -8.42
C LYS A 203 -5.22 17.04 -7.43
N TYR A 204 -4.19 16.19 -7.48
CA TYR A 204 -4.12 14.95 -6.70
C TYR A 204 -3.12 14.98 -5.55
N LEU A 205 -2.07 15.81 -5.66
CA LEU A 205 -1.02 15.94 -4.66
C LEU A 205 -0.94 17.36 -4.11
N THR A 206 -0.81 17.46 -2.78
CA THR A 206 -0.58 18.72 -2.07
C THR A 206 0.52 18.55 -1.02
N GLN A 207 0.90 19.63 -0.36
CA GLN A 207 1.82 19.62 0.78
C GLN A 207 1.08 19.90 2.07
N ASN A 208 1.41 19.15 3.12
CA ASN A 208 0.91 19.45 4.47
C ASN A 208 1.70 20.60 5.12
N LEU A 209 1.33 20.97 6.35
CA LEU A 209 2.00 22.03 7.12
C LEU A 209 3.50 21.76 7.38
N PHE A 210 3.93 20.51 7.27
CA PHE A 210 5.32 20.09 7.43
C PHE A 210 6.06 19.96 6.09
N GLY A 211 5.44 20.39 4.97
CA GLY A 211 6.01 20.32 3.63
C GLY A 211 6.02 18.93 3.00
N GLN A 212 5.42 17.92 3.65
CA GLN A 212 5.35 16.55 3.12
C GLN A 212 4.28 16.45 2.05
N ARG A 213 4.61 15.78 0.95
CA ARG A 213 3.66 15.46 -0.12
C ARG A 213 2.63 14.45 0.37
N ILE A 214 1.36 14.81 0.25
CA ILE A 214 0.20 13.98 0.62
C ILE A 214 -0.85 14.01 -0.49
N LEU A 215 -1.74 13.01 -0.47
CA LEU A 215 -2.94 13.01 -1.30
C LEU A 215 -3.85 14.18 -0.93
N THR A 216 -4.46 14.82 -1.92
CA THR A 216 -5.59 15.73 -1.71
C THR A 216 -6.84 14.95 -1.28
N ASP A 217 -7.80 15.64 -0.67
CA ASP A 217 -9.11 15.05 -0.37
C ASP A 217 -9.83 14.60 -1.66
N TYR A 218 -9.58 15.27 -2.78
CA TYR A 218 -10.07 14.86 -4.09
C TYR A 218 -9.47 13.52 -4.51
N ALA A 219 -8.14 13.36 -4.45
CA ALA A 219 -7.48 12.09 -4.79
C ALA A 219 -8.00 10.93 -3.94
N ARG A 220 -8.11 11.11 -2.62
CA ARG A 220 -8.64 10.09 -1.70
C ARG A 220 -10.05 9.63 -2.03
N THR A 221 -10.82 10.43 -2.77
CA THR A 221 -12.19 10.10 -3.18
C THR A 221 -12.32 9.66 -4.64
N HIS A 222 -11.25 9.74 -5.42
CA HIS A 222 -11.19 9.48 -6.86
C HIS A 222 -9.88 8.76 -7.25
N MET A 223 -9.50 7.72 -6.51
CA MET A 223 -8.22 7.03 -6.71
C MET A 223 -8.08 6.48 -8.15
N GLU A 224 -9.18 6.10 -8.80
CA GLU A 224 -9.20 5.62 -10.18
C GLU A 224 -8.76 6.65 -11.23
N GLU A 225 -8.79 7.95 -10.90
CA GLU A 225 -8.37 9.00 -11.83
C GLU A 225 -6.84 9.18 -11.85
N CYS A 226 -6.16 8.80 -10.77
CA CYS A 226 -4.76 9.18 -10.55
C CYS A 226 -3.84 8.04 -10.11
N CYS A 227 -4.35 6.87 -9.73
CA CYS A 227 -3.53 5.78 -9.22
C CYS A 227 -3.39 4.62 -10.20
N LEU A 228 -2.20 4.01 -10.21
CA LEU A 228 -1.95 2.77 -10.96
C LEU A 228 -2.59 1.56 -10.26
N ILE A 229 -3.06 0.62 -11.07
CA ILE A 229 -3.72 -0.62 -10.61
C ILE A 229 -2.70 -1.76 -10.56
N PHE A 230 -2.81 -2.58 -9.52
CA PHE A 230 -2.02 -3.78 -9.30
C PHE A 230 -2.91 -5.00 -9.04
N ASP A 231 -2.55 -6.13 -9.63
CA ASP A 231 -3.14 -7.44 -9.35
C ASP A 231 -2.47 -8.06 -8.12
N LEU A 232 -3.29 -8.42 -7.14
CA LEU A 232 -2.86 -9.11 -5.92
C LEU A 232 -2.84 -10.61 -6.15
N SER A 233 -1.75 -11.23 -5.71
CA SER A 233 -1.64 -12.67 -5.53
C SER A 233 -1.16 -13.00 -4.11
N VAL A 234 -1.45 -14.19 -3.62
CA VAL A 234 -1.11 -14.60 -2.24
C VAL A 234 0.16 -15.45 -2.30
N LYS A 235 1.23 -15.05 -1.59
CA LYS A 235 2.52 -15.78 -1.58
C LYS A 235 2.48 -17.07 -0.74
N SER A 236 1.56 -17.19 0.22
CA SER A 236 1.48 -18.35 1.12
C SER A 236 0.95 -19.62 0.43
N GLU A 237 1.36 -20.81 0.90
CA GLU A 237 0.78 -22.13 0.56
C GLU A 237 -0.72 -22.30 0.90
N CYS A 238 -1.44 -21.22 1.24
CA CYS A 238 -2.88 -21.25 1.42
C CYS A 238 -3.58 -21.51 0.09
N ARG A 239 -3.91 -22.79 -0.13
CA ARG A 239 -4.57 -23.31 -1.33
C ARG A 239 -5.90 -22.59 -1.64
N GLU A 240 -5.86 -21.87 -2.73
CA GLU A 240 -6.86 -21.61 -3.76
C GLU A 240 -8.36 -21.29 -3.51
N LYS A 241 -8.94 -21.39 -2.31
CA LYS A 241 -10.43 -21.40 -2.23
C LYS A 241 -11.11 -20.38 -1.30
N TYR A 242 -10.36 -19.39 -0.81
CA TYR A 242 -10.88 -18.20 -0.12
C TYR A 242 -10.39 -16.86 -0.72
N TYR A 243 -9.94 -16.88 -2.00
CA TYR A 243 -9.25 -15.73 -2.63
C TYR A 243 -9.96 -14.37 -2.45
N SER A 244 -11.27 -14.28 -2.68
CA SER A 244 -11.95 -12.96 -2.65
C SER A 244 -12.02 -12.32 -1.27
N GLU A 245 -12.10 -13.11 -0.20
CA GLU A 245 -12.14 -12.59 1.18
C GLU A 245 -10.72 -12.35 1.72
N CYS A 246 -9.72 -13.10 1.24
CA CYS A 246 -8.32 -12.91 1.62
C CYS A 246 -7.82 -11.51 1.21
N PHE A 247 -8.11 -11.02 0.01
CA PHE A 247 -7.65 -9.68 -0.43
C PHE A 247 -8.20 -8.53 0.43
N LEU A 248 -9.26 -8.77 1.19
CA LEU A 248 -9.85 -7.79 2.12
C LEU A 248 -9.13 -7.77 3.48
N ASN A 249 -8.36 -8.82 3.79
CA ASN A 249 -7.63 -9.05 5.04
C ASN A 249 -6.20 -8.50 4.99
N ARG A 250 -6.09 -7.20 4.71
CA ARG A 250 -4.84 -6.43 4.74
C ARG A 250 -4.65 -5.69 6.07
N ASP A 251 -5.18 -6.27 7.15
CA ASP A 251 -5.06 -5.74 8.49
C ASP A 251 -3.66 -6.03 9.06
N LEU A 252 -3.16 -5.19 9.97
CA LEU A 252 -1.85 -5.35 10.63
C LEU A 252 -1.68 -6.71 11.31
N SER A 253 -2.77 -7.29 11.82
CA SER A 253 -2.77 -8.60 12.48
C SER A 253 -2.86 -9.79 11.52
N SER A 254 -2.89 -9.55 10.20
CA SER A 254 -2.99 -10.59 9.18
C SER A 254 -1.64 -11.22 8.90
N ASN A 255 -1.55 -12.55 8.95
CA ASN A 255 -0.34 -13.29 8.57
C ASN A 255 -0.27 -13.58 7.05
N ILE A 256 -1.19 -13.01 6.25
CA ILE A 256 -1.25 -13.25 4.80
C ILE A 256 -0.31 -12.27 4.10
N ILE A 257 0.67 -12.82 3.38
CA ILE A 257 1.59 -12.04 2.55
C ILE A 257 1.04 -11.98 1.13
N PHE A 258 0.83 -10.77 0.63
CA PHE A 258 0.43 -10.51 -0.74
C PHE A 258 1.63 -10.14 -1.60
N GLU A 259 1.53 -10.45 -2.89
CA GLU A 259 2.37 -9.90 -3.96
C GLU A 259 1.48 -9.02 -4.84
N ALA A 260 1.87 -7.77 -5.06
CA ALA A 260 1.23 -6.89 -6.02
C ALA A 260 2.01 -6.88 -7.33
N LYS A 261 1.33 -7.13 -8.45
CA LYS A 261 1.89 -7.07 -9.82
C LYS A 261 1.22 -5.99 -10.63
N PHE A 262 1.96 -5.27 -11.45
CA PHE A 262 1.40 -4.21 -12.28
C PHE A 262 0.34 -4.78 -13.24
N ALA A 263 -0.86 -4.21 -13.23
CA ALA A 263 -1.98 -4.73 -14.01
C ALA A 263 -1.89 -4.28 -15.49
N ASP A 264 -2.25 -5.17 -16.41
CA ASP A 264 -2.28 -4.88 -17.86
C ASP A 264 -3.37 -3.86 -18.25
N THR A 265 -4.33 -3.60 -17.37
CA THR A 265 -5.49 -2.73 -17.60
C THR A 265 -5.22 -1.24 -17.38
N ASN A 266 -3.97 -0.86 -17.07
CA ASN A 266 -3.54 0.54 -16.99
C ASN A 266 -3.45 1.15 -18.41
N GLU A 267 -4.60 1.34 -19.05
CA GLU A 267 -4.70 2.04 -20.35
C GLU A 267 -4.47 3.56 -20.17
N GLU A 268 -3.81 4.19 -21.15
CA GLU A 268 -3.58 5.62 -21.17
C GLU A 268 -4.91 6.40 -21.20
N ASN A 269 -5.28 7.00 -20.08
CA ASN A 269 -6.38 7.94 -20.04
C ASN A 269 -5.97 9.23 -20.77
N THR A 270 -6.74 9.66 -21.78
CA THR A 270 -6.40 10.83 -22.62
C THR A 270 -6.10 12.09 -21.79
N ASN A 271 -6.81 12.28 -20.67
CA ASN A 271 -6.57 13.41 -19.76
C ASN A 271 -5.21 13.32 -19.05
N GLN A 272 -4.77 12.11 -18.68
CA GLN A 272 -3.45 11.90 -18.08
C GLN A 272 -2.34 12.20 -19.09
N SER A 273 -2.47 11.73 -20.32
CA SER A 273 -1.48 11.93 -21.38
C SER A 273 -1.25 13.41 -21.71
N GLU A 274 -2.28 14.27 -21.63
CA GLU A 274 -2.13 15.72 -21.82
C GLU A 274 -1.37 16.41 -20.67
N MET A 275 -1.67 16.05 -19.43
CA MET A 275 -0.97 16.59 -18.24
C MET A 275 0.52 16.19 -18.26
N ILE A 276 0.80 14.92 -18.56
CA ILE A 276 2.15 14.37 -18.70
C ILE A 276 2.95 15.12 -19.76
N LYS A 277 2.37 15.37 -20.95
CA LYS A 277 3.04 16.09 -22.04
C LYS A 277 3.46 17.50 -21.65
N LYS A 278 2.62 18.20 -20.89
CA LYS A 278 2.92 19.57 -20.44
C LYS A 278 4.11 19.58 -19.48
N TYR A 279 4.07 18.73 -18.45
CA TYR A 279 5.13 18.61 -17.46
C TYR A 279 6.49 18.23 -18.10
N ASN A 280 6.48 17.26 -19.01
CA ASN A 280 7.70 16.80 -19.68
C ASN A 280 8.34 17.85 -20.59
N LYS A 281 7.55 18.74 -21.22
CA LYS A 281 8.10 19.78 -22.08
C LYS A 281 8.97 20.76 -21.31
N ASP A 282 8.49 21.25 -20.17
CA ASP A 282 9.19 22.25 -19.36
C ASP A 282 10.49 21.67 -18.79
N LEU A 283 10.49 20.40 -18.37
CA LEU A 283 11.68 19.72 -17.87
C LEU A 283 12.74 19.47 -18.95
N LEU A 284 12.32 19.15 -20.18
CA LEU A 284 13.24 18.91 -21.29
C LEU A 284 14.00 20.18 -21.68
N ASP A 285 13.36 21.33 -21.62
CA ASP A 285 14.01 22.61 -21.93
C ASP A 285 15.08 22.96 -20.88
N VAL A 286 14.80 22.70 -19.60
CA VAL A 286 15.81 22.82 -18.53
C VAL A 286 16.96 21.85 -18.76
N ALA A 287 16.66 20.56 -19.01
CA ALA A 287 17.66 19.53 -19.20
C ALA A 287 18.62 19.83 -20.38
N ARG A 288 18.11 20.43 -21.46
CA ARG A 288 18.92 20.86 -22.61
C ARG A 288 19.85 22.03 -22.32
N SER A 289 19.53 22.84 -21.32
CA SER A 289 20.33 24.00 -20.91
C SER A 289 21.46 23.65 -19.93
N LEU A 290 21.49 22.42 -19.41
CA LEU A 290 22.47 21.99 -18.43
C LEU A 290 23.89 21.88 -19.04
N PRO A 291 24.93 22.36 -18.33
CA PRO A 291 26.32 22.19 -18.75
C PRO A 291 26.74 20.71 -18.83
N MET A 292 27.82 20.43 -19.56
CA MET A 292 28.38 19.07 -19.66
C MET A 292 29.27 18.67 -18.47
N SER A 293 29.82 19.64 -17.74
CA SER A 293 30.63 19.38 -16.55
C SER A 293 29.76 19.09 -15.34
N PHE A 294 30.25 18.27 -14.41
CA PHE A 294 29.55 17.93 -13.19
C PHE A 294 29.29 19.18 -12.34
N SER A 295 30.32 19.99 -12.08
CA SER A 295 30.17 21.16 -11.21
C SER A 295 29.30 22.24 -11.85
N GLY A 296 29.38 22.37 -13.18
CA GLY A 296 28.50 23.26 -13.94
C GLY A 296 27.04 22.81 -13.89
N THR A 297 26.80 21.49 -13.95
CA THR A 297 25.45 20.91 -13.78
C THR A 297 24.92 21.17 -12.37
N VAL A 298 25.73 20.96 -11.33
CA VAL A 298 25.36 21.25 -9.94
C VAL A 298 25.00 22.74 -9.77
N ASP A 299 25.85 23.66 -10.23
CA ASP A 299 25.57 25.11 -10.14
C ASP A 299 24.27 25.50 -10.85
N ALA A 300 24.03 24.95 -12.04
CA ALA A 300 22.82 25.21 -12.80
C ALA A 300 21.56 24.67 -12.09
N LEU A 301 21.65 23.46 -11.51
CA LEU A 301 20.53 22.83 -10.80
C LEU A 301 20.21 23.51 -9.47
N ILE A 302 21.22 23.98 -8.72
CA ILE A 302 21.01 24.77 -7.49
C ILE A 302 20.28 26.08 -7.80
N LYS A 303 20.67 26.75 -8.90
CA LYS A 303 19.97 27.96 -9.38
C LYS A 303 18.54 27.64 -9.81
N TRP A 304 18.34 26.53 -10.50
CA TRP A 304 17.02 26.07 -10.93
C TRP A 304 16.11 25.74 -9.74
N SER A 305 16.63 25.14 -8.67
CA SER A 305 15.86 24.82 -7.47
C SER A 305 15.60 26.05 -6.58
N GLU A 306 16.16 27.21 -6.91
CA GLU A 306 16.03 28.47 -6.16
C GLU A 306 16.42 28.34 -4.66
N MET A 307 17.33 27.42 -4.33
CA MET A 307 17.75 27.16 -2.95
C MET A 307 19.02 27.92 -2.59
N THR A 308 19.12 28.37 -1.33
CA THR A 308 20.39 28.87 -0.80
C THR A 308 21.34 27.71 -0.48
N GLU A 309 22.64 28.00 -0.33
CA GLU A 309 23.61 26.98 0.08
C GLU A 309 23.30 26.42 1.48
N GLU A 310 22.78 27.25 2.38
CA GLU A 310 22.37 26.87 3.73
C GLU A 310 21.16 25.93 3.70
N ASP A 311 20.12 26.28 2.93
CA ASP A 311 18.93 25.44 2.75
C ASP A 311 19.30 24.08 2.15
N LEU A 312 20.15 24.09 1.11
CA LEU A 312 20.58 22.85 0.47
C LEU A 312 21.44 22.00 1.41
N ALA A 313 22.32 22.61 2.21
CA ALA A 313 23.11 21.89 3.21
C ALA A 313 22.21 21.22 4.26
N TRP A 314 21.13 21.89 4.66
CA TRP A 314 20.13 21.34 5.56
C TRP A 314 19.38 20.16 4.91
N GLU A 315 18.75 20.37 3.76
CA GLU A 315 17.90 19.38 3.09
C GLU A 315 18.68 18.15 2.59
N SER A 316 19.89 18.35 2.04
CA SER A 316 20.76 17.24 1.59
C SER A 316 21.59 16.61 2.72
N GLN A 317 21.58 17.20 3.91
CA GLN A 317 22.46 16.86 5.04
C GLN A 317 23.96 16.86 4.71
N LEU A 318 24.38 17.59 3.67
CA LEU A 318 25.78 17.83 3.33
C LEU A 318 26.30 19.07 4.09
N SER A 319 27.62 19.28 4.07
CA SER A 319 28.18 20.54 4.58
C SER A 319 28.23 21.58 3.47
N GLU A 320 28.04 22.85 3.79
CA GLU A 320 28.18 23.96 2.83
C GLU A 320 29.53 23.90 2.10
N LYS A 321 30.62 23.60 2.82
CA LYS A 321 31.95 23.40 2.21
C LYS A 321 31.97 22.29 1.17
N THR A 322 31.22 21.21 1.40
CA THR A 322 31.10 20.12 0.43
C THR A 322 30.33 20.58 -0.80
N ILE A 323 29.23 21.33 -0.62
CA ILE A 323 28.44 21.88 -1.73
C ILE A 323 29.28 22.85 -2.56
N GLN A 324 30.00 23.77 -1.92
CA GLN A 324 30.91 24.70 -2.60
C GLN A 324 32.00 23.97 -3.40
N ARG A 325 32.59 22.92 -2.83
CA ARG A 325 33.58 22.09 -3.55
C ARG A 325 32.97 21.40 -4.78
N LEU A 326 31.77 20.82 -4.63
CA LEU A 326 31.07 20.15 -5.73
C LEU A 326 30.67 21.12 -6.85
N ARG A 327 30.50 22.40 -6.52
CA ARG A 327 30.11 23.47 -7.44
C ARG A 327 31.30 24.13 -8.16
N ASN A 328 32.48 24.17 -7.54
CA ASN A 328 33.61 24.97 -8.03
C ASN A 328 34.82 24.16 -8.50
N ASP A 329 35.07 22.97 -7.92
CA ASP A 329 36.39 22.33 -8.01
C ASP A 329 36.46 21.08 -8.93
N GLU A 330 35.36 20.71 -9.60
CA GLU A 330 35.25 19.51 -10.46
C GLU A 330 35.90 18.25 -9.85
N PRO A 331 35.39 17.76 -8.71
CA PRO A 331 36.01 16.65 -8.00
C PRO A 331 35.94 15.34 -8.80
N ASN A 332 37.10 14.70 -8.99
CA ASN A 332 37.23 13.47 -9.78
C ASN A 332 36.49 12.25 -9.21
N ASN A 333 36.15 12.23 -7.92
CA ASN A 333 35.53 11.08 -7.25
C ASN A 333 34.41 11.52 -6.31
N VAL A 334 33.20 11.72 -6.84
CA VAL A 334 31.98 11.95 -6.06
C VAL A 334 31.26 10.62 -5.88
N THR A 335 30.87 10.28 -4.65
CA THR A 335 30.15 9.02 -4.39
C THR A 335 28.70 9.12 -4.82
N ILE A 336 28.10 8.00 -5.20
CA ILE A 336 26.69 7.93 -5.58
C ILE A 336 25.77 8.44 -4.46
N GLU A 337 26.09 8.18 -3.19
CA GLU A 337 25.31 8.66 -2.05
C GLU A 337 25.27 10.18 -1.99
N THR A 338 26.39 10.84 -2.26
CA THR A 338 26.47 12.30 -2.27
C THR A 338 25.57 12.88 -3.36
N ILE A 339 25.53 12.22 -4.52
CA ILE A 339 24.68 12.63 -5.65
C ILE A 339 23.21 12.41 -5.33
N VAL A 340 22.85 11.25 -4.78
CA VAL A 340 21.48 10.94 -4.37
C VAL A 340 20.99 11.94 -3.31
N GLN A 341 21.84 12.28 -2.33
CA GLN A 341 21.56 13.31 -1.33
C GLN A 341 21.31 14.70 -1.95
N LEU A 342 22.12 15.10 -2.93
CA LEU A 342 21.94 16.35 -3.66
C LEU A 342 20.62 16.36 -4.43
N CYS A 343 20.32 15.29 -5.17
CA CYS A 343 19.09 15.16 -5.94
C CYS A 343 17.85 15.25 -5.05
N ILE A 344 17.84 14.52 -3.93
CA ILE A 344 16.72 14.55 -2.97
C ILE A 344 16.63 15.92 -2.29
N GLY A 345 17.76 16.49 -1.86
CA GLY A 345 17.78 17.79 -1.20
C GLY A 345 17.24 18.93 -2.08
N MET A 346 17.57 18.92 -3.37
CA MET A 346 17.02 19.86 -4.37
C MET A 346 15.64 19.46 -4.90
N LYS A 347 15.10 18.31 -4.46
CA LYS A 347 13.86 17.71 -4.97
C LYS A 347 13.82 17.62 -6.50
N LEU A 348 14.94 17.19 -7.10
CA LEU A 348 15.11 17.15 -8.54
C LEU A 348 14.18 16.11 -9.19
N PRO A 349 13.41 16.50 -10.22
CA PRO A 349 12.69 15.55 -11.05
C PRO A 349 13.62 14.49 -11.67
N PRO A 350 13.09 13.29 -11.99
CA PRO A 350 13.91 12.14 -12.39
C PRO A 350 14.81 12.43 -13.60
N VAL A 351 14.28 13.16 -14.58
CA VAL A 351 15.05 13.60 -15.76
C VAL A 351 16.31 14.35 -15.34
N LEU A 352 16.19 15.39 -14.50
CA LEU A 352 17.32 16.20 -14.05
C LEU A 352 18.27 15.40 -13.14
N SER A 353 17.71 14.56 -12.25
CA SER A 353 18.52 13.69 -11.40
C SER A 353 19.38 12.72 -12.22
N SER A 354 18.85 12.20 -13.34
CA SER A 354 19.57 11.29 -14.23
C SER A 354 20.72 11.99 -14.96
N TYR A 355 20.56 13.26 -15.32
CA TYR A 355 21.63 14.08 -15.88
C TYR A 355 22.74 14.31 -14.85
N LEU A 356 22.39 14.63 -13.60
CA LEU A 356 23.38 14.82 -12.55
C LEU A 356 24.17 13.53 -12.27
N VAL A 357 23.49 12.38 -12.18
CA VAL A 357 24.15 11.07 -12.04
C VAL A 357 25.11 10.81 -13.22
N LYS A 358 24.66 11.01 -14.46
CA LYS A 358 25.50 10.82 -15.66
C LYS A 358 26.72 11.74 -15.70
N SER A 359 26.53 13.03 -15.39
CA SER A 359 27.61 14.02 -15.39
C SER A 359 28.70 13.71 -14.36
N SER A 360 28.35 13.03 -13.27
CA SER A 360 29.31 12.62 -12.23
C SER A 360 30.16 11.39 -12.60
N GLY A 361 29.84 10.71 -13.72
CA GLY A 361 30.48 9.44 -14.09
C GLY A 361 30.02 8.23 -13.28
N ASN A 362 29.05 8.38 -12.37
CA ASN A 362 28.50 7.27 -11.60
C ASN A 362 27.40 6.50 -12.36
N SER A 363 27.19 5.25 -11.96
CA SER A 363 26.09 4.42 -12.43
C SER A 363 25.48 3.60 -11.29
N PHE A 364 24.23 3.19 -11.45
CA PHE A 364 23.57 2.32 -10.48
C PHE A 364 23.98 0.86 -10.72
N MET A 365 24.48 0.22 -9.66
CA MET A 365 24.80 -1.20 -9.67
C MET A 365 23.55 -2.03 -9.40
N MET A 366 23.58 -3.31 -9.75
CA MET A 366 22.51 -4.26 -9.47
C MET A 366 22.57 -4.74 -8.01
N THR A 367 22.38 -3.83 -7.06
CA THR A 367 22.39 -4.09 -5.61
C THR A 367 21.14 -3.50 -4.96
N GLU A 368 20.63 -4.11 -3.90
CA GLU A 368 19.43 -3.62 -3.19
C GLU A 368 19.52 -2.15 -2.80
N GLN A 369 20.70 -1.72 -2.37
CA GLN A 369 20.99 -0.32 -2.06
C GLN A 369 20.80 0.62 -3.26
N HIS A 370 21.40 0.29 -4.41
CA HIS A 370 21.32 1.14 -5.61
C HIS A 370 19.94 1.08 -6.27
N MET A 371 19.27 -0.08 -6.20
CA MET A 371 17.88 -0.25 -6.65
C MET A 371 16.95 0.66 -5.84
N MET A 372 17.12 0.71 -4.52
CA MET A 372 16.40 1.64 -3.67
C MET A 372 16.75 3.10 -3.99
N TYR A 373 18.02 3.46 -4.20
CA TYR A 373 18.37 4.83 -4.60
C TYR A 373 17.69 5.25 -5.91
N GLN A 374 17.68 4.38 -6.92
CA GLN A 374 16.99 4.65 -8.17
C GLN A 374 15.47 4.74 -7.97
N PHE A 375 14.89 3.95 -7.07
CA PHE A 375 13.48 4.09 -6.69
C PHE A 375 13.19 5.44 -6.06
N LEU A 376 14.03 5.88 -5.11
CA LEU A 376 13.90 7.16 -4.44
C LEU A 376 13.96 8.34 -5.44
N LEU A 377 14.92 8.32 -6.36
CA LEU A 377 15.08 9.39 -7.35
C LEU A 377 13.94 9.46 -8.36
N ASN A 378 13.34 8.32 -8.75
CA ASN A 378 12.28 8.33 -9.75
C ASN A 378 10.92 8.65 -9.15
N CYS A 379 10.63 8.12 -7.96
CA CYS A 379 9.26 8.06 -7.43
C CYS A 379 9.09 8.80 -6.10
N CYS A 380 10.18 9.06 -5.37
CA CYS A 380 10.14 9.68 -4.04
C CYS A 380 10.93 10.99 -3.94
N TYR A 381 11.36 11.58 -5.07
CA TYR A 381 12.27 12.73 -5.08
C TYR A 381 11.73 13.99 -4.40
N THR A 382 10.42 14.07 -4.17
CA THR A 382 9.78 15.18 -3.44
C THR A 382 9.73 14.99 -1.92
N LYS A 383 10.06 13.78 -1.43
CA LYS A 383 10.17 13.48 0.00
C LYS A 383 11.43 14.12 0.58
N SER A 384 11.38 14.41 1.87
CA SER A 384 12.58 14.83 2.61
C SER A 384 13.61 13.69 2.67
N LEU A 385 14.88 14.04 2.92
CA LEU A 385 15.93 13.03 3.09
C LEU A 385 15.67 12.14 4.31
N ASP A 386 15.01 12.67 5.35
CA ASP A 386 14.63 11.89 6.52
C ASP A 386 13.54 10.85 6.21
N GLU A 387 12.50 11.21 5.46
CA GLU A 387 11.51 10.23 4.97
C GLU A 387 12.16 9.16 4.07
N CYS A 388 13.08 9.56 3.18
CA CYS A 388 13.84 8.61 2.36
C CYS A 388 14.67 7.65 3.23
N ASN A 389 15.26 8.15 4.32
CA ASN A 389 16.02 7.34 5.27
C ASN A 389 15.13 6.39 6.08
N GLU A 390 13.90 6.78 6.44
CA GLU A 390 12.93 5.87 7.06
C GLU A 390 12.63 4.68 6.14
N MET A 391 12.46 4.93 4.83
CA MET A 391 12.27 3.86 3.83
C MET A 391 13.50 2.95 3.72
N LEU A 392 14.71 3.51 3.75
CA LEU A 392 15.95 2.72 3.75
C LEU A 392 16.07 1.85 5.01
N VAL A 393 15.80 2.41 6.18
CA VAL A 393 15.87 1.68 7.46
C VAL A 393 14.83 0.56 7.53
N ALA A 394 13.61 0.80 7.05
CA ALA A 394 12.56 -0.21 6.99
C ALA A 394 12.96 -1.44 6.16
N GLN A 395 13.85 -1.26 5.18
CA GLN A 395 14.40 -2.32 4.33
C GLN A 395 15.78 -2.82 4.80
N ASN A 396 16.23 -2.44 6.00
CA ASN A 396 17.57 -2.75 6.53
C ASN A 396 18.74 -2.27 5.65
N LEU A 397 18.53 -1.19 4.88
CA LEU A 397 19.53 -0.59 4.00
C LEU A 397 20.31 0.54 4.69
N LYS A 398 21.46 0.89 4.10
CA LYS A 398 22.34 1.96 4.60
C LYS A 398 21.65 3.33 4.42
N MET A 399 21.62 4.16 5.46
CA MET A 399 21.06 5.51 5.38
C MET A 399 21.93 6.44 4.53
N LEU A 400 21.36 7.52 4.03
CA LEU A 400 22.05 8.65 3.41
C LEU A 400 22.36 9.74 4.46
N GLY A 401 23.40 10.55 4.22
CA GLY A 401 23.70 11.72 5.05
C GLY A 401 24.40 11.45 6.39
N LYS A 402 24.33 12.43 7.29
CA LYS A 402 25.13 12.45 8.54
C LYS A 402 24.82 11.25 9.45
N LYS A 403 23.57 10.75 9.44
CA LYS A 403 23.10 9.60 10.23
C LYS A 403 23.75 8.27 9.81
N ASN A 404 24.36 8.21 8.64
CA ASN A 404 25.09 7.04 8.16
C ASN A 404 26.42 6.81 8.91
N ARG A 405 27.06 7.88 9.39
CA ARG A 405 28.36 7.82 10.08
C ARG A 405 28.26 7.28 11.52
N SER A 406 27.05 7.24 12.09
CA SER A 406 26.80 6.80 13.47
C SER A 406 26.64 5.28 13.65
N ARG A 407 26.52 4.49 12.57
CA ARG A 407 26.41 3.01 12.66
C ARG A 407 27.73 2.26 12.50
N GLU A 408 28.83 2.94 12.18
CA GLU A 408 30.16 2.30 12.09
C GLU A 408 30.91 2.24 13.45
N ILE A 409 30.27 2.61 14.56
CA ILE A 409 30.87 2.59 15.92
C ILE A 409 29.97 1.86 16.95
N ALA A 410 29.33 0.75 16.59
CA ALA A 410 28.68 -0.13 17.57
C ALA A 410 29.02 -1.60 17.32
#